data_AF-A0A2U2S067-F1
#
_entry.id   AF-A0A2U2S067-F1
#
_cell.length_a   1.000
_cell.length_b   1.000
_cell.length_c   1.000
_cell.angle_alpha   90.00
_cell.angle_beta   90.00
_cell.angle_gamma   90.00
#
_symmetry.space_group_name_H-M   'P 1'
#
loop_
_entity.id
_entity.type
_entity.pdbx_description
1 polymer ?
#
loop_
_entity_poly.entity_id
_entity_poly.type
_entity_poly.pdbx_seq_one_letter_code
_entity_poly.pdbx_strand_id
1 'polypeptide(L)' 'MSFFRVLLSILFPPFAVIDQGCGSVLIVFILTICGWVPGVIAALVILNNPGQFVLKHNLNAKKK' A
#
# COMPACT_ATOMS: atom_id res chain seq x y z
N MET A 1 25.71 -9.45 1.28
CA MET A 1 24.42 -8.72 1.41
C MET A 1 23.37 -9.71 1.86
N SER A 2 23.19 -9.87 3.18
CA SER A 2 22.40 -10.96 3.74
C SER A 2 20.94 -10.84 3.32
N PHE A 3 20.37 -11.95 2.84
CA PHE A 3 18.97 -12.10 2.44
C PHE A 3 17.99 -11.60 3.51
N PHE A 4 18.35 -11.78 4.79
CA PHE A 4 17.62 -11.25 5.94
C PHE A 4 17.50 -9.73 5.96
N ARG A 5 18.53 -8.99 5.50
CA ARG A 5 18.47 -7.52 5.39
C ARG A 5 17.51 -7.07 4.29
N VAL A 6 17.41 -7.83 3.19
CA VAL A 6 16.48 -7.55 2.08
C VAL A 6 15.05 -7.85 2.51
N LEU A 7 14.82 -8.99 3.17
CA LEU A 7 13.50 -9.35 3.70
C LEU A 7 12.99 -8.30 4.71
N LEU A 8 13.88 -7.83 5.60
CA LEU A 8 13.54 -6.80 6.59
C LEU A 8 13.28 -5.42 5.93
N SER A 9 13.99 -5.09 4.84
CA SER A 9 13.76 -3.88 4.05
C SER A 9 12.45 -3.90 3.25
N ILE A 10 11.95 -5.08 2.89
CA ILE A 10 10.68 -5.24 2.16
C ILE A 10 9.48 -5.23 3.13
N LEU A 11 9.62 -5.83 4.31
CA LEU A 11 8.57 -5.90 5.34
C LEU A 11 8.48 -4.62 6.18
N PHE A 12 9.58 -3.91 6.38
CA PHE A 12 9.63 -2.67 7.14
C PHE A 12 10.49 -1.63 6.39
N PRO A 13 9.97 -1.06 5.28
CA PRO A 13 10.67 -0.04 4.51
C PRO A 13 11.23 1.13 5.35
N PRO A 14 10.56 1.62 6.41
CA PRO A 14 11.14 2.72 7.21
C PRO A 14 12.27 2.29 8.15
N PHE A 15 12.37 1.01 8.58
CA PHE A 15 13.38 0.59 9.56
C PHE A 15 14.78 0.48 8.96
N ALA A 16 14.87 0.09 7.69
CA ALA A 16 16.15 0.01 6.97
C ALA A 16 16.79 1.38 6.71
N VAL A 17 16.02 2.47 6.82
CA VAL A 17 16.42 3.84 6.48
C VAL A 17 16.83 4.65 7.72
N ILE A 18 16.48 4.20 8.94
CA ILE A 18 16.89 4.85 10.20
C ILE A 18 18.42 4.93 10.32
N ASP A 19 19.12 3.90 9.83
CA ASP A 19 20.59 3.85 9.83
C ASP A 19 21.24 4.80 8.79
N GLN A 20 20.50 5.30 7.79
CA GLN A 20 21.07 6.00 6.63
C GLN A 20 20.66 7.47 6.49
N GLY A 21 19.82 8.01 7.38
CA GLY A 21 19.57 9.45 7.48
C GLY A 21 18.14 9.85 7.84
N CYS A 22 18.01 10.74 8.84
CA CYS A 22 16.74 11.20 9.42
C CYS A 22 15.76 11.80 8.38
N GLY A 23 16.26 12.44 7.33
CA GLY A 23 15.42 13.04 6.27
C GLY A 23 14.73 12.01 5.37
N SER A 24 15.42 10.90 5.04
CA SER A 24 14.90 9.88 4.14
C SER A 24 13.82 9.02 4.80
N VAL A 25 13.93 8.79 6.12
CA VAL A 25 12.90 8.07 6.90
C VAL A 25 11.57 8.80 6.82
N LEU A 26 11.57 10.12 6.96
CA LEU A 26 10.35 10.93 7.01
C LEU A 26 9.63 10.94 5.66
N ILE A 27 10.37 10.99 4.55
CA ILE A 27 9.81 10.85 3.19
C ILE A 27 9.22 9.45 2.96
N VAL A 28 9.95 8.38 3.33
CA VAL A 28 9.49 6.99 3.16
C VAL A 28 8.28 6.71 4.04
N PHE A 29 8.22 7.29 5.24
CA PHE A 29 7.09 7.15 6.16
C PHE A 29 5.82 7.78 5.59
N ILE A 30 5.90 9.00 5.04
CA ILE A 30 4.76 9.66 4.38
C ILE A 30 4.34 8.88 3.13
N LEU A 31 5.28 8.42 2.30
CA LEU A 31 4.98 7.63 1.10
C LEU A 31 4.34 6.28 1.45
N THR A 32 4.80 5.64 2.52
CA THR A 32 4.23 4.39 3.03
C THR A 32 2.79 4.59 3.46
N ILE A 33 2.48 5.62 4.26
CA ILE A 33 1.10 5.92 4.67
C ILE A 33 0.25 6.32 3.44
N CYS A 34 0.79 7.11 2.52
CA CYS A 34 0.09 7.52 1.29
C CYS A 34 -0.23 6.36 0.34
N GLY A 35 0.59 5.30 0.28
CA GLY A 35 0.29 4.11 -0.54
C GLY A 35 -0.48 3.03 0.21
N TRP A 36 -0.25 2.91 1.51
CA TRP A 36 -0.82 1.85 2.35
C TRP A 36 -2.25 2.15 2.77
N VAL A 37 -2.53 3.37 3.25
CA VAL A 37 -3.87 3.77 3.67
C VAL A 37 -4.90 3.61 2.55
N PRO A 38 -4.69 4.12 1.32
CA PRO A 38 -5.65 3.88 0.24
C PRO A 38 -5.72 2.41 -0.20
N GLY A 39 -4.62 1.64 -0.10
CA GLY A 39 -4.63 0.20 -0.41
C GLY A 39 -5.48 -0.62 0.57
N VAL A 40 -5.36 -0.35 1.86
CA VAL A 40 -6.17 -1.01 2.91
C VAL A 40 -7.64 -0.60 2.80
N ILE A 41 -7.92 0.69 2.54
CA ILE A 41 -9.30 1.16 2.33
C ILE A 41 -9.91 0.49 1.09
N ALA A 42 -9.17 0.38 -0.01
CA ALA A 42 -9.65 -0.30 -1.22
C ALA A 42 -9.91 -1.79 -0.96
N ALA A 43 -9.00 -2.48 -0.28
CA ALA A 43 -9.16 -3.89 0.07
C ALA A 43 -10.37 -4.13 0.99
N LEU A 44 -10.57 -3.27 2.01
CA LEU A 44 -11.71 -3.35 2.92
C LEU A 44 -13.04 -3.06 2.19
N VAL A 45 -13.08 -2.06 1.31
CA VAL A 45 -14.28 -1.75 0.52
C VAL A 45 -14.64 -2.91 -0.42
N ILE A 46 -13.64 -3.53 -1.07
CA ILE A 46 -13.84 -4.70 -1.94
C ILE A 46 -14.28 -5.92 -1.14
N LEU A 47 -13.70 -6.16 0.04
CA LEU A 47 -14.00 -7.33 0.85
C LEU A 47 -15.34 -7.20 1.59
N ASN A 48 -15.67 -6.01 2.09
CA ASN A 48 -16.89 -5.76 2.87
C ASN A 48 -18.11 -5.50 1.98
N ASN A 49 -17.92 -5.08 0.74
CA ASN A 49 -19.01 -4.97 -0.24
C ASN A 49 -18.57 -5.32 -1.67
N PRO A 50 -18.25 -6.59 -1.95
CA PRO A 50 -17.76 -7.03 -3.25
C PRO A 50 -18.76 -6.78 -4.38
N GLY A 51 -20.05 -6.76 -4.05
CA GLY A 51 -21.14 -6.47 -4.99
C GLY A 51 -21.11 -5.04 -5.53
N GLN A 52 -20.76 -4.02 -4.73
CA GLN A 52 -20.73 -2.63 -5.20
C GLN A 52 -19.66 -2.40 -6.27
N PHE A 53 -18.44 -2.91 -6.07
CA PHE A 53 -17.35 -2.70 -7.03
C PHE A 53 -17.63 -3.45 -8.35
N VAL A 54 -18.10 -4.70 -8.26
CA VAL A 54 -18.44 -5.53 -9.44
C VAL A 54 -19.68 -5.00 -10.17
N LEU A 55 -20.74 -4.61 -9.46
CA LEU A 55 -21.95 -4.06 -10.08
C LEU A 55 -21.68 -2.70 -10.73
N LYS A 56 -20.85 -1.84 -10.11
CA LYS A 56 -20.48 -0.54 -10.70
C LYS A 56 -19.63 -0.69 -11.96
N HIS A 57 -18.77 -1.72 -12.02
CA HIS A 57 -18.03 -2.06 -13.25
C HIS A 57 -18.94 -2.64 -14.34
N ASN A 58 -19.87 -3.54 -13.99
CA ASN A 58 -20.82 -4.13 -14.93
C ASN A 58 -21.84 -3.12 -15.48
N LEU A 59 -22.28 -2.15 -14.67
CA LEU A 59 -23.15 -1.06 -15.12
C LEU A 59 -22.41 -0.07 -16.03
N ASN A 60 -21.14 0.21 -15.77
CA ASN A 60 -20.33 1.07 -16.66
C ASN A 60 -20.06 0.39 -18.01
N ALA A 61 -19.79 -0.91 -18.01
CA ALA A 61 -19.61 -1.71 -19.23
C ALA A 61 -20.87 -1.84 -20.09
N LYS A 62 -22.07 -1.86 -19.49
CA LYS A 62 -23.35 -1.83 -20.22
C LYS A 62 -23.71 -0.45 -20.78
N LYS A 63 -23.11 0.63 -20.26
CA LYS A 63 -23.44 2.01 -20.63
C LYS A 63 -22.50 2.59 -21.70
N LYS A 64 -21.49 1.83 -22.13
CA LYS A 64 -20.53 2.19 -23.19
C LYS A 64 -20.85 1.39 -24.44
#